data_AF-A0A194PIJ0-F1
#
_entry.id   AF-A0A194PIJ0-F1
#
_cell.length_a   1.000
_cell.length_b   1.000
_cell.length_c   1.000
_cell.angle_alpha   90.00
_cell.angle_beta   90.00
_cell.angle_gamma   90.00
#
_symmetry.space_group_name_H-M   'P 1'
#
loop_
_entity.id
_entity.type
_entity.pdbx_description
1 polymer ?
#
loop_
_entity_poly.entity_id
_entity_poly.type
_entity_poly.pdbx_seq_one_letter_code
_entity_poly.pdbx_strand_id
1 'polypeptide(L)'
;MGEQVEDQVNEPTLNNSEVTFDNFTILKEFSNIANLVKDEDFLQTVPKAKLKRVKWVPMFNYLKQGIVDEMIQELSTMWQYENMTKKLQILEQQKEKFAILNPDKEAWRPKSNNIVNQLKAAEMVNLKQQKTWLESLAKEYEARINRLKRVITAKRGYLKAMEMDISKYQNKSDELVDKCREKVENHKNLVDLIVPVRNNYDDGSWSTEEFMKDL
;
A
#
# COMPACT_ATOMS: atom_id res chain seq x y z
N MET A 1 -29.24 0.44 24.78
CA MET A 1 -29.78 -0.92 24.98
C MET A 1 -28.76 -1.89 24.42
N GLY A 2 -28.01 -2.67 25.19
CA GLY A 2 -27.87 -2.77 26.63
C GLY A 2 -26.50 -3.37 26.91
N GLU A 3 -25.89 -2.95 28.02
CA GLU A 3 -24.88 -3.74 28.72
C GLU A 3 -25.52 -5.06 29.14
N GLN A 4 -24.78 -6.16 28.98
CA GLN A 4 -24.82 -7.29 29.90
C GLN A 4 -23.47 -8.00 29.84
N VAL A 5 -22.67 -7.71 30.85
CA VAL A 5 -21.61 -8.57 31.38
C VAL A 5 -22.30 -9.57 32.29
N GLU A 6 -21.98 -10.85 32.14
CA GLU A 6 -22.01 -11.88 33.21
C GLU A 6 -21.20 -13.06 32.64
N ASP A 7 -19.94 -13.18 33.07
CA ASP A 7 -19.52 -14.09 34.14
C ASP A 7 -19.49 -15.56 33.69
N GLN A 8 -18.34 -15.95 33.14
CA GLN A 8 -17.79 -17.26 33.44
C GLN A 8 -16.43 -17.08 34.09
N VAL A 9 -16.49 -17.09 35.41
CA VAL A 9 -15.41 -17.38 36.35
C VAL A 9 -14.81 -18.72 35.94
N ASN A 10 -13.75 -18.70 35.13
CA ASN A 10 -12.79 -19.78 35.14
C ASN A 10 -11.82 -19.46 36.27
N GLU A 11 -12.07 -20.08 37.43
CA GLU A 11 -11.09 -20.22 38.48
C GLU A 11 -9.72 -20.57 37.88
N PRO A 12 -8.63 -19.90 38.26
CA PRO A 12 -7.32 -20.46 38.01
C PRO A 12 -7.25 -21.72 38.90
N THR A 13 -7.46 -22.87 38.27
CA THR A 13 -7.03 -24.13 38.81
C THR A 13 -5.55 -23.97 39.10
N LEU A 14 -5.22 -23.79 40.39
CA LEU A 14 -3.90 -23.90 40.99
C LEU A 14 -3.43 -25.34 40.81
N ASN A 15 -3.20 -25.72 39.56
CA ASN A 15 -2.33 -26.83 39.25
C ASN A 15 -0.94 -26.29 39.57
N ASN A 16 -0.41 -26.71 40.71
CA ASN A 16 1.01 -26.69 41.05
C ASN A 16 1.79 -27.51 40.00
N SER A 17 1.80 -27.07 38.73
CA SER A 17 2.87 -27.44 37.84
C SER A 17 4.11 -26.77 38.43
N GLU A 18 4.99 -27.58 39.01
CA GLU A 18 6.34 -27.14 39.39
C GLU A 18 6.89 -26.28 38.26
N VAL A 19 6.95 -24.97 38.53
CA VAL A 19 7.49 -24.01 37.60
C VAL A 19 9.00 -24.25 37.61
N THR A 20 9.49 -24.98 36.61
CA THR A 20 10.92 -25.27 36.48
C THR A 20 11.62 -24.01 36.00
N PHE A 21 12.32 -23.36 36.92
CA PHE A 21 13.21 -22.26 36.62
C PHE A 21 14.54 -22.82 36.14
N ASP A 22 14.76 -22.80 34.82
CA ASP A 22 15.88 -23.48 34.19
C ASP A 22 17.19 -22.65 34.14
N ASN A 23 17.32 -21.61 34.97
CA ASN A 23 18.56 -20.86 35.07
C ASN A 23 19.46 -21.42 36.18
N PHE A 24 20.23 -22.44 35.82
CA PHE A 24 21.18 -23.12 36.70
C PHE A 24 22.19 -22.20 37.37
N THR A 25 22.52 -21.05 36.79
CA THR A 25 23.45 -20.09 37.39
C THR A 25 22.82 -19.46 38.63
N ILE A 26 21.58 -19.00 38.53
CA ILE A 26 20.88 -18.36 39.64
C ILE A 26 20.52 -19.39 40.73
N LEU A 27 20.10 -20.60 40.34
CA LEU A 27 19.87 -21.69 41.30
C LEU A 27 21.14 -22.05 42.10
N LYS A 28 22.30 -22.05 41.43
CA LYS A 28 23.59 -22.28 42.08
C LYS A 28 23.89 -21.18 43.11
N GLU A 29 23.59 -19.92 42.80
CA GLU A 29 23.77 -18.82 43.75
C GLU A 29 22.84 -18.92 44.97
N PHE A 30 21.60 -19.39 44.80
CA PHE A 30 20.72 -19.68 45.95
C PHE A 30 21.28 -20.78 46.85
N SER A 31 21.84 -21.85 46.25
CA SER A 31 22.55 -22.88 47.01
C SER A 31 23.79 -22.33 47.72
N ASN A 32 24.56 -21.46 47.06
CA ASN A 32 25.72 -20.79 47.68
C ASN A 32 25.30 -19.95 48.90
N ILE A 33 24.21 -19.18 48.79
CA ILE A 33 23.67 -18.38 49.89
C ILE A 33 23.28 -19.26 51.09
N ALA A 34 22.59 -20.37 50.83
CA ALA A 34 22.22 -21.32 51.88
C ALA A 34 23.45 -21.97 52.55
N ASN A 35 24.50 -22.24 51.77
CA ASN A 35 25.74 -22.83 52.25
C ASN A 35 26.67 -21.85 52.98
N LEU A 36 26.48 -20.53 52.82
CA LEU A 36 27.24 -19.52 53.55
C LEU A 36 26.91 -19.53 55.06
N VAL A 37 25.69 -19.93 55.42
CA VAL A 37 25.30 -20.01 56.83
C VAL A 37 25.72 -21.37 57.38
N LYS A 38 26.82 -21.42 58.13
CA LYS A 38 27.34 -22.67 58.69
C LYS A 38 26.53 -23.14 59.89
N ASP A 39 26.47 -24.45 60.07
CA ASP A 39 25.79 -25.06 61.22
C ASP A 39 26.46 -24.66 62.55
N GLU A 40 27.78 -24.47 62.52
CA GLU A 40 28.58 -24.02 63.66
C GLU A 40 28.15 -22.65 64.17
N ASP A 41 27.92 -21.70 63.26
CA ASP A 41 27.48 -20.34 63.58
C ASP A 41 26.05 -20.34 64.13
N PHE A 42 25.17 -21.14 63.53
CA PHE A 42 23.81 -21.32 64.03
C PHE A 42 23.79 -21.90 65.46
N LEU A 43 24.57 -22.95 65.73
CA LEU A 43 24.63 -23.59 67.05
C LEU A 43 25.19 -22.68 68.15
N GLN A 44 25.90 -21.61 67.81
CA GLN A 44 26.32 -20.58 68.78
C GLN A 44 25.16 -19.68 69.23
N THR A 45 24.15 -19.48 68.37
CA THR A 45 22.98 -18.63 68.65
C THR A 45 21.84 -19.35 69.38
N VAL A 46 21.83 -20.68 69.35
CA VAL A 46 20.74 -21.48 69.92
C VAL A 46 20.84 -21.53 71.46
N PRO A 47 19.73 -21.32 72.21
CA PRO A 47 19.73 -21.40 73.67
C PRO A 47 19.91 -22.84 74.18
N LYS A 48 21.17 -23.22 74.42
CA LYS A 48 21.59 -24.58 74.83
C LYS A 48 20.99 -25.06 76.16
N ALA A 49 20.57 -24.13 77.03
CA ALA A 49 20.07 -24.44 78.38
C ALA A 49 18.61 -24.94 78.42
N LYS A 50 17.77 -24.60 77.44
CA LYS A 50 16.30 -24.80 77.54
C LYS A 50 15.77 -25.98 76.73
N LEU A 51 16.49 -26.48 75.73
CA LEU A 51 15.94 -27.38 74.70
C LEU A 51 16.93 -28.50 74.34
N LYS A 52 17.29 -29.34 75.32
CA LYS A 52 18.22 -30.48 75.14
C LYS A 52 17.68 -31.61 74.26
N ARG A 53 16.36 -31.69 74.03
CA ARG A 53 15.71 -32.75 73.24
C ARG A 53 15.58 -32.43 71.74
N VAL A 54 15.87 -31.20 71.34
CA VAL A 54 15.73 -30.76 69.94
C VAL A 54 17.00 -31.10 69.17
N LYS A 55 16.83 -31.78 68.03
CA LYS A 55 17.92 -32.00 67.06
C LYS A 55 18.05 -30.73 66.19
N TRP A 56 18.80 -29.76 66.71
CA TRP A 56 18.93 -28.42 66.12
C TRP A 56 19.50 -28.40 64.70
N VAL A 57 20.50 -29.24 64.40
CA VAL A 57 21.11 -29.28 63.06
C VAL A 57 20.11 -29.81 61.99
N PRO A 58 19.42 -30.94 62.18
CA PRO A 58 18.35 -31.36 61.26
C PRO A 58 17.23 -30.33 61.09
N MET A 59 16.81 -29.66 62.17
CA MET A 59 15.79 -28.61 62.11
C MET A 59 16.28 -27.41 61.28
N PHE A 60 17.53 -27.01 61.47
CA PHE A 60 18.15 -25.92 60.73
C PHE A 60 18.32 -26.24 59.25
N ASN A 61 18.72 -27.48 58.92
CA ASN A 61 18.82 -27.91 57.52
C ASN A 61 17.45 -27.96 56.84
N TYR A 62 16.39 -28.34 57.56
CA TYR A 62 15.03 -28.25 57.03
C TYR A 62 14.60 -26.80 56.79
N LEU A 63 14.91 -25.90 57.73
CA LEU A 63 14.63 -24.47 57.57
C LEU A 63 15.39 -23.86 56.39
N LYS A 64 16.69 -24.18 56.25
CA LYS A 64 17.51 -23.78 55.11
C LYS A 64 16.89 -24.24 53.80
N GLN A 65 16.51 -25.50 53.70
CA GLN A 65 15.89 -26.05 52.51
C GLN A 65 14.56 -25.36 52.21
N GLY A 66 13.71 -25.15 53.23
CA GLY A 66 12.44 -24.44 53.05
C GLY A 66 12.60 -23.01 52.54
N ILE A 67 13.58 -22.26 53.06
CA ILE A 67 13.89 -20.91 52.56
C ILE A 67 14.37 -20.96 51.10
N VAL A 68 15.22 -21.92 50.76
CA VAL A 68 15.69 -22.10 49.36
C VAL A 68 14.52 -22.44 48.44
N ASP A 69 13.64 -23.34 48.85
CA ASP A 69 12.49 -23.75 48.05
C ASP A 69 11.52 -22.58 47.82
N GLU A 70 11.26 -21.76 48.85
CA GLU A 70 10.47 -20.53 48.74
C GLU A 70 11.12 -19.50 47.80
N MET A 71 12.44 -19.29 47.90
CA MET A 71 13.18 -18.40 47.01
C MET A 71 13.10 -18.86 45.54
N ILE A 72 13.21 -20.18 45.31
CA ILE A 72 13.07 -20.77 43.98
C ILE A 72 11.64 -20.55 43.48
N GLN A 73 10.63 -20.84 44.29
CA GLN A 73 9.23 -20.69 43.92
C GLN A 73 8.88 -19.24 43.57
N GLU A 74 9.27 -18.28 44.41
CA GLU A 74 8.99 -16.85 44.18
C GLU A 74 9.65 -16.37 42.89
N LEU A 75 10.92 -16.74 42.67
CA LEU A 75 11.62 -16.38 41.45
C LEU A 75 11.02 -17.05 40.20
N SER A 76 10.64 -18.32 40.31
CA SER A 76 9.91 -19.06 39.28
C SER A 76 8.63 -18.33 38.88
N THR A 77 7.84 -17.88 39.85
CA THR A 77 6.60 -17.12 39.61
C THR A 77 6.90 -15.78 38.95
N MET A 78 7.88 -15.02 39.43
CA MET A 78 8.30 -13.76 38.80
C MET A 78 8.79 -13.97 37.36
N TRP A 79 9.56 -15.04 37.12
CA TRP A 79 10.12 -15.37 35.81
C TRP A 79 9.03 -15.63 34.77
N GLN A 80 7.98 -16.36 35.17
CA GLN A 80 6.81 -16.59 34.33
C GLN A 80 5.98 -15.33 34.13
N TYR A 81 5.67 -14.60 35.21
CA TYR A 81 4.90 -13.36 35.16
C TYR A 81 5.52 -12.35 34.19
N GLU A 82 6.84 -12.18 34.27
CA GLU A 82 7.59 -11.28 33.40
C GLU A 82 7.83 -11.82 31.98
N ASN A 83 7.42 -13.05 31.68
CA ASN A 83 7.69 -13.74 30.42
C ASN A 83 9.18 -13.74 30.05
N MET A 84 10.05 -13.96 31.05
CA MET A 84 11.50 -13.80 30.90
C MET A 84 12.08 -14.71 29.81
N THR A 85 11.58 -15.94 29.68
CA THR A 85 11.99 -16.86 28.61
C THR A 85 11.83 -16.25 27.22
N LYS A 86 10.68 -15.60 26.96
CA LYS A 86 10.41 -14.95 25.67
C LYS A 86 11.29 -13.72 25.47
N LYS A 87 11.48 -12.89 26.51
CA LYS A 87 12.36 -11.72 26.45
C LYS A 87 13.80 -12.12 26.11
N LEU A 88 14.32 -13.17 26.74
CA LEU A 88 15.67 -13.70 26.49
C LEU A 88 15.81 -14.28 25.08
N GLN A 89 14.80 -15.02 24.60
CA GLN A 89 14.79 -15.53 23.23
C GLN A 89 14.82 -14.40 22.19
N ILE A 90 14.00 -13.35 22.40
CA ILE A 90 14.00 -12.16 21.53
C ILE A 90 15.37 -11.48 21.57
N LEU A 91 15.98 -11.36 22.74
CA LEU A 91 17.29 -10.73 22.91
C LEU A 91 18.38 -11.50 22.15
N GLU A 92 18.40 -12.83 22.23
CA GLU A 92 19.40 -13.64 21.52
C GLU A 92 19.20 -13.55 19.99
N GLN A 93 17.95 -13.61 19.52
CA GLN A 93 17.64 -13.42 18.09
C GLN A 93 18.06 -12.04 17.58
N GLN A 94 17.87 -10.99 18.39
CA GLN A 94 18.30 -9.64 18.04
C GLN A 94 19.82 -9.54 18.01
N LYS A 95 20.51 -10.11 18.99
CA LYS A 95 21.97 -10.17 19.05
C LYS A 95 22.57 -10.85 17.81
N GLU A 96 22.01 -11.99 17.40
CA GLU A 96 22.44 -12.70 16.18
C GLU A 96 22.23 -11.84 14.92
N LYS A 97 21.05 -11.23 14.75
CA LYS A 97 20.77 -10.32 13.63
C LYS A 97 21.72 -9.13 13.59
N PHE A 98 22.02 -8.53 14.74
CA PHE A 98 22.93 -7.39 14.83
C PHE A 98 24.38 -7.77 14.54
N ALA A 99 24.84 -8.92 15.02
CA ALA A 99 26.20 -9.42 14.75
C ALA A 99 26.44 -9.60 13.24
N ILE A 100 25.43 -10.05 12.49
CA ILE A 100 25.51 -10.18 11.02
C ILE A 100 25.52 -8.82 10.32
N LEU A 101 24.65 -7.90 10.74
CA LEU A 101 24.45 -6.62 10.04
C LEU A 101 25.53 -5.58 10.34
N ASN A 102 26.20 -5.66 11.48
CA ASN A 102 27.13 -4.61 11.92
C ASN A 102 28.28 -5.18 12.78
N PRO A 103 29.20 -5.95 12.18
CA PRO A 103 30.25 -6.67 12.92
C PRO A 103 31.25 -5.74 13.65
N ASP A 104 31.48 -4.52 13.13
CA ASP A 104 32.55 -3.64 13.59
C ASP A 104 32.08 -2.28 14.15
N LYS A 105 30.78 -2.09 14.41
CA LYS A 105 30.25 -0.77 14.81
C LYS A 105 29.49 -0.78 16.12
N GLU A 106 29.74 0.27 16.89
CA GLU A 106 28.95 0.63 18.06
C GLU A 106 27.50 0.93 17.63
N ALA A 107 26.57 0.16 18.17
CA ALA A 107 25.15 0.33 17.86
C ALA A 107 24.65 1.66 18.45
N TRP A 108 23.97 2.45 17.62
CA TRP A 108 23.38 3.71 18.07
C TRP A 108 22.47 3.49 19.29
N ARG A 109 22.62 4.35 20.30
CA ARG A 109 21.81 4.33 21.54
C ARG A 109 21.03 5.64 21.64
N PRO A 110 19.74 5.60 22.03
CA PRO A 110 18.99 6.80 22.34
C PRO A 110 19.71 7.65 23.39
N LYS A 111 20.05 8.90 23.04
CA LYS A 111 20.48 9.91 24.01
C LYS A 111 19.24 10.68 24.48
N SER A 112 19.05 10.79 25.79
CA SER A 112 17.87 11.40 26.45
C SER A 112 17.51 12.80 25.92
N ASN A 113 18.49 13.54 25.40
CA ASN A 113 18.32 14.96 25.08
C ASN A 113 17.86 15.22 23.63
N ASN A 114 17.56 14.19 22.84
CA ASN A 114 17.24 14.39 21.42
C ASN A 114 16.10 13.51 20.90
N ILE A 115 14.99 13.44 21.62
CA ILE A 115 13.80 12.66 21.26
C ILE A 115 13.27 13.03 19.86
N VAL A 116 13.31 14.33 19.52
CA VAL A 116 12.83 14.84 18.21
C VAL A 116 13.59 14.20 17.05
N ASN A 117 14.92 14.09 17.12
CA ASN A 117 15.68 13.46 16.02
C ASN A 117 15.48 11.94 15.98
N GLN A 118 15.17 11.30 17.11
CA GLN A 118 14.86 9.87 17.14
C GLN A 118 13.52 9.58 16.45
N LEU A 119 12.51 10.39 16.72
CA LEU A 119 11.22 10.31 16.05
C LEU A 119 11.35 10.55 14.55
N LYS A 120 12.10 11.58 14.14
CA LYS A 120 12.39 11.84 12.72
C LYS A 120 13.08 10.66 12.02
N ALA A 121 14.04 10.02 12.69
CA ALA A 121 14.72 8.84 12.13
C ALA A 121 13.77 7.65 11.98
N ALA A 122 12.88 7.42 12.96
CA ALA A 122 11.86 6.39 12.88
C ALA A 122 10.85 6.64 11.75
N GLU A 123 10.39 7.89 11.59
CA GLU A 123 9.46 8.29 10.53
C GLU A 123 10.09 8.25 9.12
N MET A 124 11.41 8.42 9.01
CA MET A 124 12.11 8.44 7.72
C MET A 124 11.87 7.16 6.90
N VAL A 125 11.78 6.00 7.54
CA VAL A 125 11.53 4.72 6.85
C VAL A 125 10.13 4.72 6.23
N ASN A 126 9.12 5.14 6.99
CA ASN A 126 7.75 5.24 6.51
C ASN A 126 7.63 6.26 5.37
N LEU A 127 8.22 7.46 5.54
CA LEU A 127 8.24 8.49 4.50
C LEU A 127 8.94 8.01 3.22
N LYS A 128 10.03 7.25 3.34
CA LYS A 128 10.73 6.67 2.18
C LYS A 128 9.85 5.66 1.46
N GLN A 129 9.11 4.83 2.19
CA GLN A 129 8.19 3.86 1.61
C GLN A 129 7.01 4.55 0.90
N GLN A 130 6.41 5.56 1.53
CA GLN A 130 5.35 6.38 0.93
C GLN A 130 5.82 7.08 -0.33
N LYS A 131 7.01 7.70 -0.31
CA LYS A 131 7.62 8.32 -1.49
C LYS A 131 7.75 7.33 -2.65
N THR A 132 8.30 6.15 -2.38
CA THR A 132 8.51 5.11 -3.40
C THR A 132 7.18 4.68 -4.03
N TRP A 133 6.14 4.53 -3.20
CA TRP A 133 4.81 4.18 -3.67
C TRP A 133 4.20 5.29 -4.55
N LEU A 134 4.25 6.55 -4.10
CA LEU A 134 3.73 7.69 -4.86
C LEU A 134 4.47 7.86 -6.20
N GLU A 135 5.79 7.67 -6.24
CA GLU A 135 6.57 7.70 -7.48
C GLU A 135 6.14 6.60 -8.45
N SER A 136 5.83 5.39 -7.95
CA SER A 136 5.35 4.29 -8.79
C SER A 136 3.98 4.61 -9.41
N LEU A 137 3.08 5.18 -8.61
CA LEU A 137 1.75 5.58 -9.04
C LEU A 137 1.82 6.69 -10.11
N ALA A 138 2.67 7.69 -9.89
CA ALA A 138 2.89 8.78 -10.84
C ALA A 138 3.37 8.26 -12.20
N LYS A 139 4.33 7.34 -12.20
CA LYS A 139 4.83 6.69 -13.44
C LYS A 139 3.74 5.92 -14.18
N GLU A 140 2.86 5.23 -13.46
CA GLU A 140 1.74 4.51 -14.06
C GLU A 140 0.76 5.48 -14.74
N TYR A 141 0.40 6.58 -14.08
CA TYR A 141 -0.47 7.61 -14.65
C TYR A 141 0.16 8.28 -15.87
N GLU A 142 1.44 8.60 -15.83
CA GLU A 142 2.16 9.14 -17.00
C GLU A 142 2.12 8.18 -18.18
N ALA A 143 2.36 6.89 -17.95
CA ALA A 143 2.27 5.87 -18.99
C ALA A 143 0.85 5.80 -19.60
N ARG A 144 -0.19 5.85 -18.76
CA ARG A 144 -1.59 5.86 -19.19
C ARG A 144 -1.93 7.11 -20.02
N ILE A 145 -1.51 8.28 -19.57
CA ILE A 145 -1.70 9.55 -20.30
C ILE A 145 -0.99 9.49 -21.66
N ASN A 146 0.23 8.99 -21.71
CA ASN A 146 0.98 8.87 -22.95
C ASN A 146 0.31 7.91 -23.93
N ARG A 147 -0.26 6.81 -23.44
CA ARG A 147 -1.07 5.90 -24.27
C ARG A 147 -2.30 6.62 -24.85
N LEU A 148 -3.04 7.35 -24.03
CA LEU A 148 -4.22 8.11 -24.47
C LEU A 148 -3.86 9.19 -25.50
N LYS A 149 -2.75 9.93 -25.30
CA LYS A 149 -2.26 10.92 -26.26
C LYS A 149 -1.99 10.31 -27.64
N ARG A 150 -1.38 9.12 -27.69
CA ARG A 150 -1.16 8.40 -28.96
C ARG A 150 -2.48 8.04 -29.64
N VAL A 151 -3.45 7.53 -28.89
CA VAL A 151 -4.78 7.18 -29.42
C VAL A 151 -5.49 8.43 -29.97
N ILE A 152 -5.50 9.53 -29.24
CA ILE A 152 -6.10 10.79 -29.70
C ILE A 152 -5.44 11.27 -30.99
N THR A 153 -4.11 11.22 -31.06
CA THR A 153 -3.36 11.63 -32.25
C THR A 153 -3.74 10.78 -33.47
N ALA A 154 -3.83 9.46 -33.30
CA ALA A 154 -4.26 8.55 -34.37
C ALA A 154 -5.70 8.85 -34.82
N LYS A 155 -6.63 9.08 -33.87
CA LYS A 155 -8.02 9.44 -34.19
C LYS A 155 -8.13 10.77 -34.93
N ARG A 156 -7.34 11.78 -34.55
CA ARG A 156 -7.26 13.07 -35.27
C ARG A 156 -6.72 12.88 -36.70
N GLY A 157 -5.71 12.05 -36.88
CA GLY A 157 -5.18 11.73 -38.21
C GLY A 157 -6.22 11.07 -39.11
N TYR A 158 -6.95 10.09 -38.57
CA TYR A 158 -8.04 9.43 -39.29
C TYR A 158 -9.17 10.39 -39.66
N LEU A 159 -9.59 11.27 -38.74
CA LEU A 159 -10.60 12.28 -39.01
C LEU A 159 -10.18 13.19 -40.16
N LYS A 160 -8.94 13.69 -40.15
CA LYS A 160 -8.41 14.53 -41.23
C LYS A 160 -8.40 13.82 -42.59
N ALA A 161 -8.10 12.52 -42.61
CA ALA A 161 -8.18 11.73 -43.84
C ALA A 161 -9.62 11.63 -44.36
N MET A 162 -10.60 11.40 -43.48
CA MET A 162 -12.02 11.40 -43.86
C MET A 162 -12.48 12.76 -44.39
N GLU A 163 -12.06 13.87 -43.75
CA GLU A 163 -12.36 15.23 -44.21
C GLU A 163 -11.82 15.48 -45.63
N MET A 164 -10.60 15.02 -45.92
CA MET A 164 -10.02 15.09 -47.26
C MET A 164 -10.80 14.28 -48.30
N ASP A 165 -11.21 13.06 -47.94
CA ASP A 165 -12.01 12.22 -48.83
C ASP A 165 -13.38 12.83 -49.13
N ILE A 166 -14.05 13.40 -48.12
CA ILE A 166 -15.31 14.12 -48.29
C ILE A 166 -15.14 15.28 -49.27
N SER A 167 -14.11 16.12 -49.07
CA SER A 167 -13.84 17.25 -49.97
C SER A 167 -13.55 16.79 -51.40
N LYS A 168 -12.83 15.67 -51.57
CA LYS A 168 -12.59 15.07 -52.90
C LYS A 168 -13.88 14.63 -53.58
N TYR A 169 -14.81 14.01 -52.86
CA TYR A 169 -16.10 13.61 -53.42
C TYR A 169 -16.99 14.81 -53.74
N GLN A 170 -16.96 15.86 -52.91
CA GLN A 170 -17.68 17.11 -53.17
C GLN A 170 -17.20 17.77 -54.48
N ASN A 171 -15.88 17.96 -54.63
CA ASN A 171 -15.32 18.54 -55.85
C ASN A 171 -15.68 17.71 -57.10
N LYS A 172 -15.63 16.38 -57.02
CA LYS A 172 -16.00 15.51 -58.13
C LYS A 172 -17.49 15.58 -58.46
N SER A 173 -18.35 15.76 -57.46
CA SER A 173 -19.78 16.00 -57.65
C SER A 173 -20.01 17.31 -58.39
N ASP A 174 -19.35 18.39 -57.96
CA ASP A 174 -19.46 19.71 -58.59
C ASP A 174 -19.01 19.67 -60.07
N GLU A 175 -17.88 19.01 -60.36
CA GLU A 175 -17.42 18.78 -61.74
C GLU A 175 -18.44 18.03 -62.61
N LEU A 176 -19.16 17.06 -62.05
CA LEU A 176 -20.20 16.33 -62.78
C LEU A 176 -21.43 17.20 -63.03
N VAL A 177 -21.83 18.01 -62.05
CA VAL A 177 -22.93 18.98 -62.20
C VAL A 177 -22.60 19.99 -63.30
N ASP A 178 -21.37 20.51 -63.32
CA ASP A 178 -20.92 21.45 -64.36
C ASP A 178 -20.94 20.81 -65.76
N LYS A 179 -20.46 19.57 -65.90
CA LYS A 179 -20.55 18.81 -67.16
C LYS A 179 -21.99 18.58 -67.61
N CYS A 180 -22.88 18.26 -66.68
CA CYS A 180 -24.31 18.12 -66.98
C CYS A 180 -24.91 19.46 -67.46
N ARG A 181 -24.57 20.56 -66.79
CA ARG A 181 -25.01 21.91 -67.17
C ARG A 181 -24.53 22.26 -68.58
N GLU A 182 -23.27 22.03 -68.89
CA GLU A 182 -22.71 22.26 -70.22
C GLU A 182 -23.43 21.42 -71.30
N LYS A 183 -23.73 20.16 -71.01
CA LYS A 183 -24.49 19.30 -71.93
C LYS A 183 -25.91 19.80 -72.15
N VAL A 184 -26.60 20.25 -71.10
CA VAL A 184 -27.96 20.82 -71.21
C VAL A 184 -27.94 22.10 -72.04
N GLU A 185 -26.98 22.99 -71.83
CA GLU A 185 -26.85 24.23 -72.59
C GLU A 185 -26.57 23.95 -74.07
N ASN A 186 -25.69 23.00 -74.37
CA ASN A 186 -25.42 22.57 -75.75
C ASN A 186 -26.66 21.98 -76.43
N HIS A 187 -27.48 21.20 -75.71
CA HIS A 187 -28.75 20.70 -76.27
C HIS A 187 -29.74 21.83 -76.53
N LYS A 188 -29.86 22.79 -75.61
CA LYS A 188 -30.71 23.98 -75.80
C LYS A 188 -30.30 24.76 -77.05
N ASN A 189 -29.01 25.05 -77.20
CA ASN A 189 -28.47 25.75 -78.36
C ASN A 189 -28.77 24.99 -79.67
N LEU A 190 -28.65 23.65 -79.65
CA LEU A 190 -28.99 22.81 -80.81
C LEU A 190 -30.49 22.86 -81.15
N VAL A 191 -31.37 22.84 -80.14
CA VAL A 191 -32.82 22.98 -80.33
C VAL A 191 -33.16 24.34 -80.93
N ASP A 192 -32.54 25.41 -80.43
CA ASP A 192 -32.72 26.78 -80.94
C ASP A 192 -32.23 26.92 -82.42
N LEU A 193 -31.25 26.11 -82.83
CA LEU A 193 -30.73 26.05 -84.21
C LEU A 193 -31.63 25.22 -85.16
N ILE A 194 -32.26 24.16 -84.66
CA ILE A 194 -33.03 23.20 -85.49
C ILE A 194 -34.51 23.59 -85.58
N VAL A 195 -35.08 24.18 -84.53
CA VAL A 195 -36.48 24.62 -84.52
C VAL A 195 -36.54 26.05 -85.06
N PRO A 196 -37.14 26.29 -86.24
CA PRO A 196 -37.32 27.66 -86.72
C PRO A 196 -38.18 28.42 -85.73
N VAL A 197 -37.77 29.65 -85.39
CA VAL A 197 -38.59 30.61 -84.65
C VAL A 197 -40.00 30.57 -85.22
N ARG A 198 -40.99 30.25 -84.40
CA ARG A 198 -42.41 30.43 -84.75
C ARG A 198 -42.61 31.93 -84.99
N ASN A 199 -42.45 32.37 -86.23
CA ASN A 199 -42.91 33.69 -86.63
C ASN A 199 -44.43 33.70 -86.42
N ASN A 200 -44.90 34.51 -85.47
CA ASN A 200 -46.31 34.88 -85.39
C ASN A 200 -46.64 35.69 -86.65
N TYR A 201 -47.22 35.03 -87.65
CA TYR A 201 -47.69 35.64 -88.90
C TYR A 201 -49.03 36.39 -88.70
N ASP A 202 -49.19 37.19 -87.65
CA ASP A 202 -50.49 37.82 -87.35
C ASP A 202 -50.47 39.35 -87.23
N ASP A 203 -49.37 40.02 -87.61
CA ASP A 203 -49.32 41.49 -87.49
C ASP A 203 -48.46 42.17 -88.56
N GLY A 204 -48.87 42.00 -89.83
CA GLY A 204 -48.25 42.67 -90.97
C GLY A 204 -49.26 42.95 -92.08
N SER A 205 -50.01 44.04 -91.94
CA SER A 205 -50.90 44.56 -92.98
C SER A 205 -50.10 44.86 -94.25
N TRP A 206 -50.46 44.23 -95.37
CA TRP A 206 -49.90 44.52 -96.69
C TRP A 206 -50.39 45.90 -97.16
N SER A 207 -49.52 46.93 -97.14
CA SER A 207 -49.84 48.22 -97.74
C SER A 207 -49.64 48.16 -99.26
N THR A 208 -50.73 48.32 -100.00
CA THR A 208 -50.89 48.25 -101.46
C THR A 208 -50.18 49.36 -102.28
N GLU A 209 -49.23 50.10 -101.70
CA GLU A 209 -48.54 51.20 -102.38
C GLU A 209 -47.34 50.76 -103.25
N GLU A 210 -46.79 49.56 -103.05
CA GLU A 210 -45.65 49.06 -103.84
C GLU A 210 -46.05 48.38 -105.16
N PHE A 211 -47.34 48.03 -105.36
CA PHE A 211 -47.78 47.27 -106.55
C PHE A 211 -48.17 48.15 -107.77
N MET A 212 -48.26 49.47 -107.61
CA MET A 212 -48.75 50.38 -108.66
C MET A 212 -47.65 51.20 -109.37
N LYS A 213 -46.36 50.92 -109.13
CA LYS A 213 -45.25 51.62 -109.80
C LYS A 213 -44.72 50.96 -111.08
N ASP A 214 -45.14 49.74 -111.37
CA ASP A 214 -44.72 48.98 -112.57
C ASP A 214 -45.87 48.79 -113.59
N LEU A 215 -46.81 49.75 -113.66
CA LEU A 215 -47.89 49.81 -114.66
C LEU A 215 -47.72 51.03 -115.58
#